data_AF-A0A8J4GF75-F1
#
_entry.id   AF-A0A8J4GF75-F1
#
_cell.length_a   1.000
_cell.length_b   1.000
_cell.length_c   1.000
_cell.angle_alpha   90.00
_cell.angle_beta   90.00
_cell.angle_gamma   90.00
#
_symmetry.space_group_name_H-M   'P 1'
#
loop_
_entity.id
_entity.type
_entity.pdbx_description
1 polymer ?
#
loop_
_entity_poly.entity_id
_entity_poly.type
_entity_poly.pdbx_seq_one_letter_code
_entity_poly.pdbx_strand_id
1 'polypeptide(L)'
;MPFFWARRRFSPPNDERQKEVDRLQKELEQLRIANEQLKEQLAARSVHLGEYLYKWKTVALPLLGSEWELRYWALSGTTLSYYRSAKDTAFSPREEFNILSCFVAWEGLRAGRFWTFSLLDSGGALMVRLATRNRDGAERWLAALEAAGCVRDDSLIPPGGPKGSVEASRRSYEDPGIIRSHSAPSSVLRPRSASGVVPQEAATAAHHLDAAIPAKKPSKRARVSSSFQPSSAPGGAAAATTATSGALSGARGAAGKG
;
A
#
# COMPACT_ATOMS: atom_id res chain seq x y z
N MET A 1 -4.03 12.12 75.36
CA MET A 1 -5.30 11.49 74.95
C MET A 1 -5.46 11.65 73.44
N PRO A 2 -5.02 10.68 72.62
CA PRO A 2 -5.18 10.76 71.17
C PRO A 2 -6.63 10.39 70.82
N PHE A 3 -7.35 11.35 70.25
CA PHE A 3 -8.66 11.11 69.65
C PHE A 3 -8.46 10.29 68.37
N PHE A 4 -8.69 8.98 68.47
CA PHE A 4 -8.85 8.11 67.30
C PHE A 4 -10.18 8.45 66.62
N TRP A 5 -10.14 9.40 65.69
CA TRP A 5 -11.23 9.58 64.74
C TRP A 5 -11.26 8.36 63.82
N ALA A 6 -12.08 7.37 64.19
CA ALA A 6 -12.43 6.27 63.32
C ALA A 6 -13.12 6.85 62.08
N ARG A 7 -12.35 7.05 61.00
CA ARG A 7 -12.90 7.34 59.68
C ARG A 7 -13.81 6.17 59.31
N ARG A 8 -15.12 6.31 59.56
CA ARG A 8 -16.14 5.46 58.95
C ARG A 8 -15.91 5.56 57.46
N ARG A 9 -15.36 4.51 56.86
CA ARG A 9 -15.30 4.36 55.42
C ARG A 9 -16.76 4.20 55.00
N PHE A 10 -17.36 5.30 54.55
CA PHE A 10 -18.63 5.27 53.84
C PHE A 10 -18.40 4.40 52.61
N SER A 11 -18.81 3.14 52.68
CA SER A 11 -18.95 2.33 51.48
C SER A 11 -20.16 2.90 50.74
N PRO A 12 -20.00 3.37 49.48
CA PRO A 12 -21.15 3.77 48.69
C PRO A 12 -22.16 2.61 48.63
N PRO A 13 -23.47 2.92 48.66
CA PRO A 13 -24.53 1.92 48.64
C PRO A 13 -24.36 1.00 47.44
N ASN A 14 -24.65 -0.29 47.64
CA ASN A 14 -24.40 -1.36 46.66
C ASN A 14 -25.08 -1.08 45.31
N ASP A 15 -26.21 -0.35 45.34
CA ASP A 15 -26.99 0.03 44.17
C ASP A 15 -26.27 1.00 43.23
N GLU A 16 -25.48 1.94 43.76
CA GLU A 16 -24.69 2.86 42.93
C GLU A 16 -23.57 2.12 42.21
N ARG A 17 -22.95 1.15 42.91
CA ARG A 17 -21.94 0.29 42.30
C ARG A 17 -22.54 -0.57 41.19
N GLN A 18 -23.73 -1.13 41.41
CA GLN A 18 -24.39 -1.95 40.39
C GLN A 18 -24.76 -1.14 39.14
N LYS A 19 -25.32 0.06 39.32
CA LYS A 19 -25.62 0.97 38.21
C LYS A 19 -24.38 1.35 37.41
N GLU A 20 -23.26 1.60 38.09
CA GLU A 20 -22.00 1.93 37.43
C GLU A 20 -21.45 0.72 36.67
N VAL A 21 -21.55 -0.49 37.22
CA VAL A 21 -21.16 -1.72 36.51
C VAL A 21 -22.00 -1.91 35.25
N ASP A 22 -23.32 -1.76 35.34
CA ASP A 22 -24.21 -1.92 34.18
C ASP A 22 -23.94 -0.85 33.11
N ARG A 23 -23.63 0.38 33.52
CA ARG A 23 -23.22 1.47 32.62
C ARG A 23 -21.92 1.13 31.89
N LEU A 24 -20.89 0.72 32.62
CA LEU A 24 -19.59 0.36 32.05
C LEU A 24 -19.70 -0.85 31.12
N GLN A 25 -20.56 -1.83 31.45
CA GLN A 25 -20.82 -2.97 30.57
C GLN A 25 -21.44 -2.53 29.24
N LYS A 26 -22.43 -1.63 29.27
CA LYS A 26 -23.01 -1.07 28.05
C LYS A 26 -21.98 -0.31 27.21
N GLU A 27 -21.12 0.47 27.85
CA GLU A 27 -20.06 1.22 27.18
C GLU A 27 -19.03 0.29 26.52
N LEU A 28 -18.62 -0.78 27.21
CA LEU A 28 -17.73 -1.80 26.64
C LEU A 28 -18.36 -2.50 25.43
N GLU A 29 -19.65 -2.80 25.49
CA GLU A 29 -20.36 -3.42 24.38
C GLU A 29 -20.45 -2.46 23.18
N GLN A 30 -20.76 -1.18 23.41
CA GLN A 30 -20.75 -0.16 22.36
C GLN A 30 -19.38 -0.02 21.70
N LEU A 31 -18.31 0.02 22.50
CA LEU A 31 -16.94 0.11 21.99
C LEU A 31 -16.53 -1.13 21.20
N ARG A 32 -17.00 -2.33 21.59
CA ARG A 32 -16.76 -3.57 20.83
C ARG A 32 -17.40 -3.51 19.46
N ILE A 33 -18.67 -3.13 19.38
CA ILE A 33 -19.40 -3.00 18.11
C ILE A 33 -18.70 -1.98 17.20
N ALA A 34 -18.32 -0.82 17.75
CA ALA A 34 -17.61 0.20 16.98
C ALA A 34 -16.23 -0.30 16.48
N ASN A 35 -15.49 -1.06 17.30
CA ASN A 35 -14.20 -1.63 16.92
C ASN A 35 -14.35 -2.68 15.80
N GLU A 36 -15.40 -3.49 15.87
CA GLU A 36 -15.71 -4.49 14.83
C GLU A 36 -16.08 -3.82 13.51
N GLN A 37 -16.92 -2.79 13.54
CA GLN A 37 -17.27 -2.00 12.35
C GLN A 37 -16.04 -1.34 11.72
N LEU A 38 -15.13 -0.78 12.53
CA LEU A 38 -13.88 -0.22 12.00
C LEU A 38 -12.97 -1.28 11.38
N LYS A 39 -12.89 -2.48 11.99
CA LYS A 39 -12.14 -3.59 11.40
C LYS A 39 -12.74 -4.05 10.08
N GLU A 40 -14.05 -4.11 9.98
CA GLU A 40 -14.75 -4.45 8.74
C GLU A 40 -14.51 -3.39 7.67
N GLN A 41 -14.57 -2.10 8.03
CA GLN A 41 -14.25 -1.00 7.11
C GLN A 41 -12.79 -1.03 6.64
N LEU A 42 -11.85 -1.35 7.53
CA LEU A 42 -10.43 -1.49 7.17
C LEU A 42 -10.19 -2.72 6.30
N ALA A 43 -10.85 -3.84 6.58
CA ALA A 43 -10.77 -5.04 5.76
C ALA A 43 -11.37 -4.79 4.36
N ALA A 44 -12.51 -4.13 4.28
CA ALA A 44 -13.15 -3.74 3.02
C ALA A 44 -12.28 -2.76 2.20
N ARG A 45 -11.46 -1.95 2.87
CA ARG A 45 -10.50 -1.02 2.24
C ARG A 45 -9.10 -1.62 2.05
N SER A 46 -8.88 -2.88 2.43
CA SER A 46 -7.55 -3.48 2.36
C SER A 46 -7.19 -3.79 0.92
N VAL A 47 -6.43 -2.89 0.30
CA VAL A 47 -5.92 -3.07 -1.05
C VAL A 47 -4.87 -4.17 -1.05
N HIS A 48 -5.08 -5.17 -1.89
CA HIS A 48 -4.13 -6.26 -2.12
C HIS A 48 -3.82 -6.33 -3.61
N LEU A 49 -2.61 -5.91 -3.99
CA LEU A 49 -2.16 -5.93 -5.37
C LEU A 49 -0.76 -6.51 -5.44
N GLY A 50 -0.55 -7.51 -6.30
CA GLY A 50 0.73 -8.20 -6.42
C GLY A 50 1.09 -8.47 -7.87
N GLU A 51 2.06 -7.74 -8.41
CA GLU A 51 2.46 -7.82 -9.82
C GLU A 51 3.96 -7.59 -10.00
N TYR A 52 4.49 -7.95 -11.18
CA TYR A 52 5.89 -7.69 -11.51
C TYR A 52 6.07 -6.27 -12.06
N LEU A 53 6.91 -5.47 -11.38
CA LEU A 53 7.27 -4.12 -11.79
C LEU A 53 8.78 -4.00 -11.98
N TYR A 54 9.19 -3.08 -12.85
CA TYR A 54 10.58 -2.71 -13.02
C TYR A 54 10.95 -1.66 -11.98
N LYS A 55 11.96 -1.95 -11.14
CA LYS A 55 12.57 -1.01 -10.19
C LYS A 55 13.74 -0.31 -10.87
N TRP A 56 13.80 1.02 -10.78
CA TRP A 56 14.98 1.77 -11.21
C TRP A 56 16.12 1.53 -10.22
N LYS A 57 17.28 1.07 -10.69
CA LYS A 57 18.48 0.91 -9.87
C LYS A 57 19.53 1.94 -10.28
N THR A 58 19.92 2.80 -9.35
CA THR A 58 21.11 3.64 -9.51
C THR A 58 22.33 2.74 -9.29
N VAL A 59 23.03 2.43 -10.38
CA VAL A 59 24.32 1.74 -10.29
C VAL A 59 25.35 2.78 -9.86
N ALA A 60 26.13 2.49 -8.80
CA ALA A 60 27.14 3.41 -8.28
C ALA A 60 28.21 3.80 -9.33
N LEU A 61 28.37 2.96 -10.36
CA LEU A 61 29.26 3.20 -11.47
C LEU A 61 28.44 3.62 -12.70
N PRO A 62 28.50 4.90 -13.11
CA PRO A 62 27.73 5.40 -14.26
C PRO A 62 28.10 4.73 -15.59
N LEU A 63 29.25 4.06 -15.66
CA LEU A 63 29.72 3.32 -16.84
C LEU A 63 28.90 2.06 -17.15
N LEU A 64 28.23 1.47 -16.15
CA LEU A 64 27.36 0.31 -16.36
C LEU A 64 25.93 0.69 -16.74
N GLY A 65 25.65 1.99 -16.88
CA GLY A 65 24.33 2.50 -17.19
C GLY A 65 23.34 2.35 -16.03
N SER A 66 22.13 2.85 -16.25
CA SER A 66 21.02 2.62 -15.33
C SER A 66 20.20 1.44 -15.84
N GLU A 67 19.92 0.49 -14.96
CA GLU A 67 19.21 -0.74 -15.32
C GLU A 67 17.86 -0.80 -14.61
N TRP A 68 16.84 -1.16 -15.39
CA TRP A 68 15.51 -1.50 -14.89
C TRP A 68 15.51 -2.96 -14.45
N GLU A 69 15.38 -3.20 -13.15
CA GLU A 69 15.37 -4.55 -12.60
C GLU A 69 13.94 -5.04 -12.37
N LEU A 70 13.55 -6.16 -12.99
CA LEU A 70 12.23 -6.75 -12.79
C LEU A 70 12.13 -7.43 -11.42
N ARG A 71 11.18 -7.00 -10.61
CA ARG A 71 10.91 -7.51 -9.26
C ARG A 71 9.41 -7.77 -9.05
N TYR A 72 9.08 -8.67 -8.13
CA TYR A 72 7.69 -8.87 -7.73
C TYR A 72 7.36 -7.90 -6.60
N TRP A 73 6.38 -7.03 -6.81
CA TRP A 73 5.92 -6.06 -5.83
C TRP A 73 4.57 -6.48 -5.28
N ALA A 74 4.39 -6.34 -3.98
CA ALA A 74 3.14 -6.62 -3.30
C ALA A 74 2.76 -5.44 -2.40
N LEU A 75 1.58 -4.89 -2.67
CA LEU A 75 0.91 -3.91 -1.83
C LEU A 75 -0.13 -4.64 -0.98
N SER A 76 -0.01 -4.53 0.34
CA SER A 76 -0.98 -5.06 1.31
C SER A 76 -1.32 -3.97 2.31
N GLY A 77 -2.55 -3.44 2.23
CA GLY A 77 -2.97 -2.30 3.02
C GLY A 77 -2.14 -1.07 2.69
N THR A 78 -1.39 -0.56 3.66
CA THR A 78 -0.50 0.62 3.54
C THR A 78 0.97 0.25 3.41
N THR A 79 1.27 -1.05 3.24
CA THR A 79 2.64 -1.57 3.18
C THR A 79 2.94 -2.02 1.77
N LEU A 80 3.96 -1.42 1.16
CA LEU A 80 4.50 -1.82 -0.13
C LEU A 80 5.79 -2.60 0.07
N SER A 81 5.84 -3.82 -0.40
CA SER A 81 7.00 -4.70 -0.27
C SER A 81 7.44 -5.23 -1.62
N TYR A 82 8.71 -5.60 -1.76
CA TYR A 82 9.16 -6.32 -2.96
C TYR A 82 10.06 -7.51 -2.67
N TYR A 83 9.98 -8.45 -3.60
CA TYR A 83 10.60 -9.76 -3.56
C TYR A 83 11.40 -9.99 -4.83
N ARG A 84 12.30 -10.98 -4.78
CA ARG A 84 13.02 -11.41 -5.99
C ARG A 84 12.07 -12.01 -7.01
N SER A 85 11.11 -12.81 -6.56
CA SER A 85 10.05 -13.42 -7.37
C SER A 85 8.76 -13.60 -6.57
N ALA A 86 7.64 -13.90 -7.24
CA ALA A 86 6.36 -14.18 -6.59
C ALA A 86 6.39 -15.40 -5.67
N LYS A 87 7.26 -16.38 -5.96
CA LYS A 87 7.43 -17.59 -5.14
C LYS A 87 8.09 -17.27 -3.79
N ASP A 88 8.80 -16.15 -3.72
CA ASP A 88 9.54 -15.75 -2.52
C ASP A 88 8.69 -14.96 -1.52
N THR A 89 7.38 -14.82 -1.77
CA THR A 89 6.43 -14.12 -0.88
C THR A 89 6.24 -14.81 0.47
N ALA A 90 6.62 -16.08 0.58
CA ALA A 90 6.65 -16.81 1.85
C ALA A 90 7.88 -16.44 2.72
N PHE A 91 8.89 -15.78 2.15
CA PHE A 91 10.07 -15.31 2.87
C PHE A 91 9.93 -13.84 3.23
N SER A 92 10.86 -13.34 4.04
CA SER A 92 10.94 -11.92 4.38
C SER A 92 11.18 -11.06 3.13
N PRO A 93 10.47 -9.93 2.94
CA PRO A 93 10.67 -9.04 1.81
C PRO A 93 12.09 -8.47 1.82
N ARG A 94 12.59 -8.10 0.63
CA ARG A 94 13.91 -7.47 0.51
C ARG A 94 13.92 -6.06 1.06
N GLU A 95 12.83 -5.36 0.82
CA GLU A 95 12.59 -4.01 1.29
C GLU A 95 11.08 -3.85 1.49
N GLU A 96 10.73 -3.04 2.48
CA GLU A 96 9.37 -2.76 2.88
C GLU A 96 9.24 -1.26 3.10
N PHE A 97 8.20 -0.66 2.54
CA PHE A 97 7.90 0.76 2.61
C PHE A 97 6.51 0.93 3.21
N ASN A 98 6.41 1.75 4.25
CA ASN A 98 5.12 2.26 4.67
C ASN A 98 4.78 3.44 3.78
N ILE A 99 3.73 3.29 2.97
CA ILE A 99 3.33 4.30 1.97
C ILE A 99 2.26 5.27 2.49
N LEU A 100 1.87 5.17 3.76
CA LEU A 100 0.95 6.12 4.38
C LEU A 100 1.54 7.53 4.30
N SER A 101 0.78 8.47 3.75
CA SER A 101 1.21 9.88 3.56
C SER A 101 2.41 10.07 2.63
N CYS A 102 2.71 9.09 1.77
CA CYS A 102 3.64 9.28 0.66
C CYS A 102 2.96 9.95 -0.52
N PHE A 103 3.76 10.50 -1.44
CA PHE A 103 3.27 11.01 -2.71
C PHE A 103 3.58 10.03 -3.83
N VAL A 104 2.66 9.90 -4.77
CA VAL A 104 2.88 9.19 -6.02
C VAL A 104 2.78 10.16 -7.18
N ALA A 105 3.78 10.14 -8.07
CA ALA A 105 3.87 11.06 -9.20
C ALA A 105 3.97 10.30 -10.52
N TRP A 106 3.08 10.62 -11.48
CA TRP A 106 3.06 9.98 -12.80
C TRP A 106 4.08 10.58 -13.77
N GLU A 107 5.16 9.86 -14.04
CA GLU A 107 6.21 10.32 -14.95
C GLU A 107 5.89 10.09 -16.44
N GLY A 108 4.92 9.23 -16.73
CA GLY A 108 4.51 8.89 -18.10
C GLY A 108 5.47 7.90 -18.79
N LEU A 109 5.44 7.90 -20.12
CA LEU A 109 6.22 6.97 -20.94
C LEU A 109 7.69 7.42 -21.04
N ARG A 110 8.62 6.57 -20.59
CA ARG A 110 10.07 6.79 -20.68
C ARG A 110 10.71 5.85 -21.69
N ALA A 111 11.67 6.39 -22.44
CA ALA A 111 12.41 5.68 -23.49
C ALA A 111 11.50 4.91 -24.48
N GLY A 112 10.29 5.43 -24.73
CA GLY A 112 9.29 4.81 -25.60
C GLY A 112 8.79 3.43 -25.18
N ARG A 113 9.15 2.93 -23.98
CA ARG A 113 8.98 1.52 -23.62
C ARG A 113 8.31 1.26 -22.27
N PHE A 114 8.53 2.12 -21.28
CA PHE A 114 8.08 1.87 -19.91
C PHE A 114 7.23 3.02 -19.40
N TRP A 115 6.05 2.69 -18.86
CA TRP A 115 5.20 3.64 -18.14
C TRP A 115 5.71 3.74 -16.71
N THR A 116 6.21 4.92 -16.35
CA THR A 116 6.94 5.15 -15.11
C THR A 116 6.16 6.02 -14.14
N PHE A 117 6.34 5.74 -12.85
CA PHE A 117 5.84 6.55 -11.75
C PHE A 117 6.83 6.47 -10.59
N SER A 118 6.84 7.51 -9.76
CA SER A 118 7.75 7.64 -8.63
C SER A 118 6.98 7.72 -7.33
N LEU A 119 7.52 7.08 -6.29
CA LEU A 119 7.08 7.21 -4.92
C LEU A 119 8.04 8.12 -4.18
N LEU A 120 7.49 9.16 -3.56
CA LEU A 120 8.19 10.19 -2.82
C LEU A 120 7.71 10.14 -1.37
N ASP A 121 8.62 10.35 -0.42
CA ASP A 121 8.23 10.47 0.98
C ASP A 121 7.49 11.78 1.26
N SER A 122 7.01 11.95 2.49
CA SER A 122 6.34 13.19 2.91
C SER A 122 7.21 14.47 2.83
N GLY A 123 8.53 14.34 2.76
CA GLY A 123 9.48 15.43 2.54
C GLY A 123 9.82 15.66 1.06
N GLY A 124 9.21 14.92 0.14
CA GLY A 124 9.47 14.97 -1.30
C GLY A 124 10.74 14.22 -1.74
N ALA A 125 11.36 13.43 -0.87
CA ALA A 125 12.53 12.64 -1.24
C ALA A 125 12.11 11.38 -2.03
N LEU A 126 12.83 11.09 -3.13
CA LEU A 126 12.55 9.92 -3.96
C LEU A 126 12.86 8.63 -3.20
N MET A 127 11.83 7.85 -2.91
CA MET A 127 11.96 6.53 -2.27
C MET A 127 12.26 5.46 -3.32
N VAL A 128 11.38 5.34 -4.32
CA VAL A 128 11.55 4.37 -5.40
C VAL A 128 10.88 4.86 -6.68
N ARG A 129 11.52 4.57 -7.81
CA ARG A 129 10.94 4.75 -9.13
C ARG A 129 10.58 3.39 -9.72
N LEU A 130 9.34 3.27 -10.17
CA LEU A 130 8.74 2.04 -10.66
C LEU A 130 8.30 2.20 -12.12
N ALA A 131 8.20 1.07 -12.81
CA ALA A 131 7.67 1.06 -14.16
C ALA A 131 6.93 -0.23 -14.53
N THR A 132 5.96 -0.10 -15.42
CA THR A 132 5.30 -1.21 -16.12
C THR A 132 5.55 -1.10 -17.62
N ARG A 133 5.30 -2.19 -18.37
CA ARG A 133 5.26 -2.13 -19.85
C ARG A 133 3.91 -1.64 -20.39
N ASN A 134 2.85 -1.76 -19.60
CA ASN A 134 1.47 -1.50 -20.03
C ASN A 134 0.90 -0.33 -19.25
N ARG A 135 0.26 0.61 -19.96
CA ARG A 135 -0.37 1.79 -19.38
C ARG A 135 -1.39 1.43 -18.31
N ASP A 136 -2.31 0.52 -18.63
CA ASP A 136 -3.36 0.06 -17.74
C ASP A 136 -2.80 -0.54 -16.44
N GLY A 137 -1.65 -1.21 -16.51
CA GLY A 137 -0.95 -1.71 -15.34
C GLY A 137 -0.47 -0.56 -14.45
N ALA A 138 0.13 0.47 -15.04
CA ALA A 138 0.61 1.61 -14.27
C ALA A 138 -0.57 2.41 -13.66
N GLU A 139 -1.66 2.61 -14.39
CA GLU A 139 -2.88 3.26 -13.88
C GLU A 139 -3.51 2.45 -12.74
N ARG A 140 -3.54 1.11 -12.83
CA ARG A 140 -3.99 0.23 -11.75
C ARG A 140 -3.13 0.37 -10.49
N TRP A 141 -1.81 0.44 -10.65
CA TRP A 141 -0.90 0.64 -9.53
C TRP A 141 -1.08 2.01 -8.89
N LEU A 142 -1.22 3.08 -9.68
CA LEU A 142 -1.53 4.42 -9.15
C LEU A 142 -2.82 4.40 -8.33
N ALA A 143 -3.91 3.86 -8.88
CA ALA A 143 -5.19 3.79 -8.18
C ALA A 143 -5.10 2.96 -6.89
N ALA A 144 -4.34 1.87 -6.91
CA ALA A 144 -4.11 1.03 -5.72
C ALA A 144 -3.29 1.76 -4.65
N LEU A 145 -2.26 2.52 -5.04
CA LEU A 145 -1.45 3.35 -4.14
C LEU A 145 -2.28 4.50 -3.54
N GLU A 146 -3.10 5.16 -4.35
CA GLU A 146 -4.04 6.20 -3.89
C GLU A 146 -5.03 5.63 -2.87
N ALA A 147 -5.61 4.46 -3.16
CA ALA A 147 -6.51 3.77 -2.23
C ALA A 147 -5.81 3.29 -0.95
N ALA A 148 -4.50 3.05 -0.99
CA ALA A 148 -3.67 2.74 0.16
C ALA A 148 -3.25 3.98 0.98
N GLY A 149 -3.62 5.19 0.55
CA GLY A 149 -3.36 6.44 1.27
C GLY A 149 -2.19 7.27 0.75
N CYS A 150 -1.63 6.94 -0.42
CA CYS A 150 -0.75 7.87 -1.13
C CYS A 150 -1.54 9.05 -1.70
N VAL A 151 -0.93 10.23 -1.72
CA VAL A 151 -1.48 11.39 -2.42
C VAL A 151 -0.88 11.44 -3.81
N ARG A 152 -1.73 11.51 -4.84
CA ARG A 152 -1.25 11.71 -6.21
C ARG A 152 -0.86 13.18 -6.39
N ASP A 153 0.40 13.43 -6.74
CA ASP A 153 0.90 14.77 -7.05
C ASP A 153 1.76 14.74 -8.31
N ASP A 154 1.12 15.07 -9.43
CA ASP A 154 1.77 15.12 -10.74
C ASP A 154 2.62 16.40 -10.93
N SER A 155 2.56 17.37 -9.99
CA SER A 155 3.33 18.62 -10.06
C SER A 155 4.78 18.46 -9.57
N LEU A 156 5.07 17.43 -8.76
CA LEU A 156 6.41 17.17 -8.21
C LEU A 156 7.39 16.67 -9.26
N ILE A 157 6.90 16.28 -10.43
CA ILE A 157 7.77 15.92 -11.53
C ILE A 157 8.24 17.21 -12.19
N PRO A 158 9.55 17.50 -12.17
CA PRO A 158 10.05 18.68 -12.83
C PRO A 158 9.60 18.62 -14.30
N PRO A 159 9.00 19.69 -14.86
CA PRO A 159 8.50 19.74 -16.23
C PRO A 159 9.60 19.55 -17.30
N GLY A 160 10.84 19.28 -16.89
CA GLY A 160 12.02 19.05 -17.70
C GLY A 160 12.53 17.62 -17.69
N GLY A 161 11.65 16.61 -17.67
CA GLY A 161 12.06 15.26 -18.10
C GLY A 161 12.79 15.34 -19.45
N PRO A 162 13.78 14.47 -19.75
CA PRO A 162 14.62 14.59 -20.95
C PRO A 162 13.73 14.86 -22.17
N LYS A 163 13.97 15.97 -22.85
CA LYS A 163 13.18 16.52 -23.98
C LYS A 163 13.11 15.59 -25.21
N GLY A 164 13.37 14.29 -25.06
CA GLY A 164 13.47 13.30 -26.12
C GLY A 164 12.22 12.48 -26.38
N SER A 165 11.12 12.65 -25.65
CA SER A 165 9.87 11.91 -25.91
C SER A 165 8.74 12.88 -26.26
N VAL A 166 8.91 13.60 -27.37
CA VAL A 166 7.82 14.25 -28.12
C VAL A 166 7.03 13.17 -28.88
N GLU A 167 6.54 12.18 -28.14
CA GLU A 167 5.89 11.01 -28.70
C GLU A 167 4.52 10.86 -28.05
N ALA A 168 3.50 11.32 -28.78
CA ALA A 168 2.15 10.75 -28.88
C ALA A 168 1.07 11.77 -29.32
N SER A 169 1.41 13.04 -29.58
CA SER A 169 0.53 13.95 -30.35
C SER A 169 0.62 13.73 -31.88
N ARG A 170 1.07 12.53 -32.29
CA ARG A 170 1.13 12.07 -33.69
C ARG A 170 0.54 10.67 -33.79
N ARG A 171 -0.78 10.59 -33.86
CA ARG A 171 -1.59 9.64 -34.66
C ARG A 171 -3.07 9.89 -34.34
N SER A 172 -3.50 11.15 -34.51
CA SER A 172 -4.79 11.36 -35.15
C SER A 172 -4.58 10.90 -36.59
N TYR A 173 -5.09 9.71 -36.89
CA TYR A 173 -5.24 9.18 -38.24
C TYR A 173 -6.50 9.81 -38.83
N GLU A 174 -6.54 11.14 -38.88
CA GLU A 174 -7.46 11.88 -39.74
C GLU A 174 -6.61 12.27 -40.95
N ASP A 175 -6.49 11.33 -41.89
CA ASP A 175 -6.11 11.63 -43.27
C ASP A 175 -7.41 11.73 -44.08
N PRO A 176 -8.05 12.92 -44.16
CA PRO A 176 -9.15 13.12 -45.09
C PRO A 176 -8.55 13.43 -46.47
N GLY A 177 -8.31 12.38 -47.25
CA GLY A 177 -8.41 12.46 -48.70
C GLY A 177 -7.11 12.77 -49.45
N ILE A 178 -6.41 11.71 -49.84
CA ILE A 178 -5.75 11.67 -51.15
C ILE A 178 -6.30 10.48 -51.93
N ILE A 179 -7.26 10.80 -52.80
CA ILE A 179 -7.78 9.93 -53.85
C ILE A 179 -6.62 9.64 -54.81
N ARG A 180 -6.17 8.39 -54.89
CA ARG A 180 -5.39 7.91 -56.03
C ARG A 180 -5.89 6.54 -56.48
N SER A 181 -6.89 6.60 -57.34
CA SER A 181 -7.42 5.50 -58.14
C SER A 181 -6.33 4.96 -59.06
N HIS A 182 -5.97 3.68 -58.96
CA HIS A 182 -5.48 2.89 -60.09
C HIS A 182 -5.90 1.43 -59.95
N SER A 183 -6.30 0.88 -61.08
CA SER A 183 -7.17 -0.26 -61.29
C SER A 183 -6.38 -1.54 -61.61
N ALA A 184 -6.76 -2.66 -60.96
CA ALA A 184 -6.82 -4.06 -61.46
C ALA A 184 -5.55 -4.74 -62.06
N PRO A 185 -5.53 -6.08 -62.36
CA PRO A 185 -6.40 -7.21 -61.99
C PRO A 185 -5.66 -8.47 -61.45
N SER A 186 -6.48 -9.45 -60.99
CA SER A 186 -6.37 -10.93 -61.01
C SER A 186 -5.02 -11.59 -61.35
N SER A 187 -4.58 -12.66 -60.68
CA SER A 187 -5.22 -13.99 -60.72
C SER A 187 -4.41 -15.08 -59.97
N VAL A 188 -5.07 -16.22 -59.75
CA VAL A 188 -4.56 -17.61 -59.64
C VAL A 188 -4.33 -18.21 -58.23
N LEU A 189 -5.41 -18.85 -57.73
CA LEU A 189 -5.53 -20.27 -57.35
C LEU A 189 -4.29 -21.04 -56.82
N ARG A 190 -4.39 -21.57 -55.59
CA ARG A 190 -4.35 -23.04 -55.39
C ARG A 190 -4.91 -23.48 -54.02
N PRO A 191 -5.68 -24.59 -53.97
CA PRO A 191 -6.17 -25.22 -52.75
C PRO A 191 -5.25 -26.36 -52.30
N ARG A 192 -5.24 -26.72 -51.01
CA ARG A 192 -5.26 -28.14 -50.62
C ARG A 192 -5.67 -28.35 -49.16
N SER A 193 -6.69 -29.18 -49.05
CA SER A 193 -7.33 -29.78 -47.90
C SER A 193 -6.37 -30.64 -47.06
N ALA A 194 -6.59 -30.66 -45.74
CA ALA A 194 -6.39 -31.85 -44.93
C ALA A 194 -7.39 -31.82 -43.77
N SER A 195 -8.42 -32.64 -43.92
CA SER A 195 -9.38 -33.02 -42.90
C SER A 195 -8.73 -33.92 -41.84
N GLY A 196 -9.11 -33.71 -40.59
CA GLY A 196 -9.12 -34.67 -39.49
C GLY A 196 -9.97 -34.02 -38.41
N VAL A 197 -11.26 -34.29 -38.28
CA VAL A 197 -11.94 -35.54 -37.86
C VAL A 197 -11.41 -36.05 -36.52
N VAL A 198 -12.37 -36.36 -35.64
CA VAL A 198 -12.31 -37.09 -34.35
C VAL A 198 -12.33 -36.16 -33.11
N PRO A 199 -13.15 -36.43 -32.07
CA PRO A 199 -14.61 -36.53 -32.07
C PRO A 199 -15.24 -35.69 -30.92
N GLN A 200 -16.54 -35.48 -31.05
CA GLN A 200 -17.43 -34.99 -30.01
C GLN A 200 -17.72 -36.14 -29.03
N GLU A 201 -17.32 -35.99 -27.76
CA GLU A 201 -17.85 -36.82 -26.67
C GLU A 201 -18.45 -35.92 -25.60
N ALA A 202 -19.77 -35.99 -25.52
CA ALA A 202 -20.57 -35.43 -24.47
C ALA A 202 -20.37 -36.25 -23.19
N ALA A 203 -20.01 -35.60 -22.10
CA ALA A 203 -20.17 -36.15 -20.77
C ALA A 203 -20.65 -35.04 -19.82
N THR A 204 -21.96 -34.93 -19.72
CA THR A 204 -22.66 -34.54 -18.49
C THR A 204 -22.08 -35.31 -17.30
N ALA A 205 -21.45 -34.61 -16.36
CA ALA A 205 -21.27 -35.10 -15.00
C ALA A 205 -21.34 -33.90 -14.04
N ALA A 206 -22.51 -33.77 -13.42
CA ALA A 206 -22.68 -33.01 -12.20
C ALA A 206 -21.75 -33.59 -11.13
N HIS A 207 -20.76 -32.81 -10.68
CA HIS A 207 -20.04 -33.07 -9.44
C HIS A 207 -20.37 -31.99 -8.42
N HIS A 208 -21.37 -32.34 -7.63
CA HIS A 208 -21.64 -31.88 -6.28
C HIS A 208 -20.35 -32.00 -5.43
N LEU A 209 -19.65 -30.90 -5.22
CA LEU A 209 -18.57 -30.82 -4.23
C LEU A 209 -19.14 -30.31 -2.92
N ASP A 210 -19.68 -31.25 -2.16
CA ASP A 210 -19.89 -31.14 -0.72
C ASP A 210 -18.51 -31.33 -0.07
N ALA A 211 -17.74 -30.23 0.04
CA ALA A 211 -16.47 -30.25 0.76
C ALA A 211 -16.74 -29.99 2.24
N ALA A 212 -16.91 -31.10 2.95
CA ALA A 212 -16.93 -31.18 4.40
C ALA A 212 -15.85 -30.30 5.05
N ILE A 213 -16.30 -29.39 5.93
CA ILE A 213 -15.47 -28.63 6.84
C ILE A 213 -14.76 -29.65 7.75
N PRO A 214 -13.41 -29.77 7.72
CA PRO A 214 -12.72 -30.61 8.69
C PRO A 214 -12.87 -29.99 10.07
N ALA A 215 -13.58 -30.69 10.96
CA ALA A 215 -13.66 -30.39 12.38
C ALA A 215 -12.24 -30.24 12.95
N LYS A 216 -11.87 -29.00 13.28
CA LYS A 216 -10.64 -28.67 14.00
C LYS A 216 -10.70 -29.39 15.36
N LYS A 217 -9.87 -30.43 15.52
CA LYS A 217 -9.60 -31.03 16.82
C LYS A 217 -9.14 -29.91 17.77
N PRO A 218 -9.70 -29.79 18.98
CA PRO A 218 -9.23 -28.82 19.96
C PRO A 218 -7.81 -29.21 20.38
N SER A 219 -6.83 -28.47 19.89
CA SER A 219 -5.46 -28.53 20.39
C SER A 219 -5.50 -28.11 21.85
N LYS A 220 -5.18 -29.06 22.75
CA LYS A 220 -4.97 -28.82 24.17
C LYS A 220 -3.86 -27.78 24.33
N ARG A 221 -4.25 -26.51 24.46
CA ARG A 221 -3.35 -25.45 24.93
C ARG A 221 -2.87 -25.85 26.31
N ALA A 222 -1.60 -26.24 26.39
CA ALA A 222 -0.87 -26.29 27.64
C ALA A 222 -1.00 -24.93 28.33
N ARG A 223 -1.60 -24.96 29.52
CA ARG A 223 -1.76 -23.82 30.42
C ARG A 223 -0.38 -23.47 30.96
N VAL A 224 0.37 -22.61 30.26
CA VAL A 224 1.57 -21.99 30.81
C VAL A 224 1.09 -20.94 31.81
N SER A 225 1.13 -21.30 33.08
CA SER A 225 0.93 -20.39 34.20
C SER A 225 2.03 -19.33 34.18
N SER A 226 1.77 -18.17 33.59
CA SER A 226 2.62 -17.00 33.80
C SER A 226 2.28 -16.41 35.17
N SER A 227 3.14 -16.71 36.14
CA SER A 227 3.18 -16.02 37.42
C SER A 227 3.52 -14.56 37.19
N PHE A 228 2.51 -13.71 37.20
CA PHE A 228 2.66 -12.26 37.32
C PHE A 228 3.22 -11.95 38.71
N GLN A 229 4.50 -11.61 38.79
CA GLN A 229 5.07 -10.98 39.99
C GLN A 229 4.89 -9.46 39.88
N PRO A 230 4.21 -8.80 40.84
CA PRO A 230 4.22 -7.35 40.92
C PRO A 230 5.59 -6.89 41.42
N SER A 231 6.40 -6.33 40.51
CA SER A 231 7.62 -5.61 40.88
C SER A 231 7.22 -4.32 41.60
N SER A 232 7.45 -4.30 42.91
CA SER A 232 7.46 -3.11 43.74
C SER A 232 8.45 -2.06 43.22
N ALA A 233 8.03 -0.81 43.30
CA ALA A 233 8.85 0.38 43.07
C ALA A 233 10.02 0.48 44.08
N PRO A 234 11.05 1.24 43.72
CA PRO A 234 11.34 2.46 44.48
C PRO A 234 11.47 3.65 43.53
N GLY A 235 10.87 4.81 43.79
CA GLY A 235 11.27 5.66 44.90
C GLY A 235 12.54 6.44 44.51
N GLY A 236 12.40 7.42 43.61
CA GLY A 236 13.52 8.20 43.06
C GLY A 236 13.17 9.68 42.93
N ALA A 237 13.52 10.41 43.97
CA ALA A 237 13.65 11.86 44.16
C ALA A 237 13.35 12.83 43.01
N ALA A 238 12.56 13.84 43.38
CA ALA A 238 12.45 15.12 42.71
C ALA A 238 13.80 15.84 42.55
N ALA A 239 14.02 16.42 41.37
CA ALA A 239 14.93 17.55 41.20
C ALA A 239 14.24 18.59 40.32
N ALA A 240 13.86 19.70 40.96
CA ALA A 240 13.43 20.91 40.32
C ALA A 240 14.64 21.59 39.66
N THR A 241 14.52 21.97 38.39
CA THR A 241 15.37 23.00 37.79
C THR A 241 14.49 23.94 36.98
N THR A 242 14.21 25.05 37.65
CA THR A 242 13.87 26.36 37.11
C THR A 242 14.96 26.82 36.12
N ALA A 243 14.59 27.19 34.90
CA ALA A 243 15.38 28.06 34.03
C ALA A 243 14.39 28.78 33.10
N THR A 244 13.96 29.99 33.45
CA THR A 244 14.62 31.28 33.15
C THR A 244 14.37 31.71 31.70
N SER A 245 13.61 32.79 31.61
CA SER A 245 13.28 33.63 30.47
C SER A 245 14.49 34.38 29.88
N GLY A 246 14.37 34.75 28.60
CA GLY A 246 15.26 35.67 27.87
C GLY A 246 15.79 35.02 26.58
N ALA A 247 15.87 35.63 25.40
CA ALA A 247 15.76 37.01 24.93
C ALA A 247 15.42 36.93 23.42
N LEU A 248 14.54 37.77 22.86
CA LEU A 248 14.85 38.99 22.10
C LEU A 248 16.14 38.96 21.25
N SER A 249 15.97 39.19 19.93
CA SER A 249 16.88 39.72 18.89
C SER A 249 16.86 38.79 17.66
N GLY A 250 16.56 39.18 16.42
CA GLY A 250 16.74 40.46 15.74
C GLY A 250 17.82 40.31 14.65
N ALA A 251 17.43 40.23 13.36
CA ALA A 251 18.22 40.53 12.13
C ALA A 251 17.49 39.89 10.93
N ARG A 252 16.84 40.57 9.97
CA ARG A 252 17.23 41.66 9.06
C ARG A 252 18.34 41.28 8.06
N GLY A 253 17.91 41.04 6.81
CA GLY A 253 18.58 41.54 5.60
C GLY A 253 19.43 40.56 4.79
N ALA A 254 19.05 40.35 3.53
CA ALA A 254 19.86 40.79 2.37
C ALA A 254 19.13 40.47 1.06
N ALA A 255 18.65 41.51 0.38
CA ALA A 255 18.33 41.47 -1.03
C ALA A 255 19.64 41.60 -1.82
N GLY A 256 19.94 40.62 -2.68
CA GLY A 256 21.00 40.71 -3.67
C GLY A 256 20.39 40.78 -5.06
N LYS A 257 20.42 41.97 -5.68
CA LYS A 257 20.26 42.16 -7.12
C LYS A 257 21.64 42.00 -7.76
N GLY A 258 21.69 41.22 -8.83
CA GLY A 258 22.74 41.19 -9.86
C GLY A 258 22.06 40.92 -11.18
#